data_AF-A0A4R2RMZ2-F1
#
_entry.id   AF-A0A4R2RMZ2-F1
#
_cell.length_a   1.000
_cell.length_b   1.000
_cell.length_c   1.000
_cell.angle_alpha   90.00
_cell.angle_beta   90.00
_cell.angle_gamma   90.00
#
_symmetry.space_group_name_H-M   'P 1'
#
loop_
_entity.id
_entity.type
_entity.pdbx_description
1 polymer ?
#
loop_
_entity_poly.entity_id
_entity_poly.type
_entity_poly.pdbx_seq_one_letter_code
_entity_poly.pdbx_strand_id
1 'polypeptide(L)' 'MDCPVCGSKQIGKVGVNQFYCWNCFVEFNDRNQIFQVAEDGALIAFEEADALWQG' A
#
# COMPACT_ATOMS: atom_id res chain seq x y z
N MET A 1 10.24 -9.80 4.87
CA MET A 1 9.47 -8.55 4.83
C MET A 1 8.19 -8.93 4.17
N ASP A 2 7.10 -8.72 4.90
CA ASP A 2 5.78 -9.21 4.57
C ASP A 2 4.90 -7.96 4.48
N CYS A 3 3.94 -7.96 3.55
CA CYS A 3 3.09 -6.79 3.35
C CYS A 3 2.30 -6.53 4.64
N PRO A 4 2.32 -5.30 5.20
CA PRO A 4 1.62 -5.00 6.45
C PRO A 4 0.09 -5.07 6.33
N VAL A 5 -0.44 -5.05 5.10
CA VAL A 5 -1.88 -5.11 4.82
C VAL A 5 -2.37 -6.55 4.62
N CYS A 6 -1.72 -7.33 3.74
CA CYS A 6 -2.20 -8.67 3.36
C CYS A 6 -1.29 -9.83 3.77
N GLY A 7 -0.12 -9.55 4.37
CA GLY A 7 0.86 -10.57 4.76
C GLY A 7 1.59 -11.25 3.59
N SER A 8 1.34 -10.85 2.34
CA SER A 8 2.01 -11.43 1.17
C SER A 8 3.50 -11.08 1.10
N LYS A 9 4.29 -11.98 0.51
CA LYS A 9 5.72 -11.77 0.20
C LYS A 9 5.97 -11.21 -1.20
N GLN A 10 4.91 -10.98 -1.98
CA GLN A 10 4.98 -10.41 -3.33
C GLN A 10 5.22 -8.89 -3.26
N ILE A 11 6.39 -8.49 -2.73
CA ILE A 11 6.75 -7.11 -2.44
C ILE A 11 7.97 -6.72 -3.28
N GLY A 12 7.92 -5.56 -3.93
CA GLY A 12 9.03 -4.95 -4.67
C GLY A 12 9.46 -3.62 -4.04
N LYS A 13 10.72 -3.26 -4.18
CA LYS A 13 11.23 -1.93 -3.77
C LYS A 13 11.05 -0.95 -4.92
N VAL A 14 10.40 0.18 -4.66
CA VAL A 14 10.07 1.22 -5.65
C VAL A 14 10.79 2.55 -5.38
N GLY A 15 11.39 2.70 -4.20
CA GLY A 15 12.18 3.88 -3.84
C GLY A 15 13.02 3.65 -2.58
N VAL A 16 13.60 4.73 -2.04
CA VAL A 16 14.33 4.65 -0.77
C VAL A 16 13.34 4.40 0.36
N ASN A 17 13.47 3.25 1.02
CA ASN A 17 12.56 2.78 2.06
C ASN A 17 11.08 2.73 1.63
N GLN A 18 10.82 2.61 0.33
CA GLN A 18 9.48 2.54 -0.26
C GLN A 18 9.28 1.22 -0.97
N PHE A 19 8.15 0.56 -0.68
CA PHE A 19 7.84 -0.79 -1.10
C PHE A 19 6.43 -0.86 -1.66
N TYR A 20 6.23 -1.71 -2.64
CA TYR A 20 4.94 -1.96 -3.29
C TYR A 20 4.57 -3.43 -3.20
N CYS A 21 3.32 -3.73 -2.84
CA CYS A 21 2.79 -5.09 -2.81
C CYS A 21 1.96 -5.40 -4.06
N TRP A 22 2.43 -6.36 -4.86
CA TRP A 22 1.73 -6.83 -6.06
C TRP A 22 0.42 -7.58 -5.78
N ASN A 23 0.19 -8.01 -4.55
CA ASN A 23 -0.99 -8.80 -4.18
C ASN A 23 -2.20 -7.93 -3.82
N CYS A 24 -1.98 -6.76 -3.20
CA CYS A 24 -3.06 -5.90 -2.71
C CYS A 24 -2.95 -4.45 -3.18
N PHE A 25 -2.02 -4.16 -4.09
CA PHE A 25 -1.89 -2.88 -4.77
C PHE A 25 -1.69 -1.71 -3.78
N VAL A 26 -0.84 -1.92 -2.77
CA VAL A 26 -0.48 -0.88 -1.79
C VAL A 26 1.00 -0.53 -1.86
N GLU A 27 1.31 0.75 -1.71
CA GLU A 27 2.64 1.24 -1.36
C GLU A 27 2.75 1.46 0.14
N PHE A 28 3.92 1.17 0.70
CA PHE A 28 4.21 1.41 2.10
C PHE A 28 5.69 1.66 2.37
N ASN A 29 5.99 2.27 3.51
CA ASN A 29 7.36 2.54 3.95
C ASN A 29 7.69 2.01 5.35
N ASP A 30 8.93 2.21 5.77
CA ASP A 30 9.46 1.88 7.09
C ASP A 30 8.79 2.64 8.25
N ARG A 31 8.07 3.73 7.95
CA ARG A 31 7.27 4.52 8.89
C ARG A 31 5.81 4.07 8.95
N ASN A 32 5.47 2.93 8.35
CA ASN A 32 4.11 2.39 8.32
C ASN A 32 3.08 3.31 7.66
N GLN A 33 3.53 4.25 6.80
CA GLN A 33 2.63 5.01 5.96
C GLN A 33 2.19 4.10 4.81
N ILE A 34 0.89 3.92 4.63
CA ILE A 34 0.32 2.99 3.65
C ILE A 34 -0.59 3.77 2.70
N PHE A 35 -0.42 3.52 1.42
CA PHE A 35 -1.22 4.11 0.35
C PHE A 35 -1.77 3.01 -0.54
N GLN A 36 -3.07 3.03 -0.79
CA GLN A 36 -3.67 2.24 -1.86
C GLN A 36 -3.36 2.93 -3.20
N VAL A 37 -2.90 2.14 -4.16
CA VAL A 37 -2.67 2.62 -5.52
C VAL A 37 -3.97 2.41 -6.30
N ALA A 38 -4.61 3.51 -6.70
CA ALA A 38 -5.79 3.47 -7.53
C ALA A 38 -5.47 2.99 -8.96
N GLU A 39 -6.50 2.67 -9.75
CA GLU A 39 -6.34 2.19 -11.13
C GLU A 39 -5.62 3.19 -12.04
N ASP A 40 -5.75 4.49 -11.76
CA ASP A 40 -5.08 5.57 -12.47
C ASP A 40 -3.67 5.87 -11.94
N GLY A 41 -3.22 5.15 -10.91
CA GLY A 41 -1.93 5.32 -10.25
C GLY A 41 -1.90 6.36 -9.15
N ALA A 42 -3.03 6.99 -8.80
CA ALA A 42 -3.10 7.89 -7.66
C ALA A 42 -2.86 7.16 -6.34
N LEU A 43 -2.18 7.83 -5.40
CA LEU A 43 -1.97 7.32 -4.05
C LEU A 43 -3.06 7.84 -3.12
N ILE A 44 -3.86 6.94 -2.58
CA ILE A 44 -4.92 7.23 -1.61
C ILE A 44 -4.44 6.73 -0.25
N ALA A 45 -4.41 7.58 0.77
CA ALA A 45 -4.00 7.15 2.11
C ALA A 45 -4.92 6.02 2.59
N PHE A 46 -4.35 4.98 3.20
CA PHE A 46 -5.11 3.80 3.60
C PHE A 46 -6.26 4.12 4.57
N GLU A 47 -6.09 5.12 5.44
CA GLU A 47 -7.15 5.60 6.34
C GLU A 47 -8.31 6.26 5.58
N GLU A 48 -8.02 6.99 4.51
CA GLU A 48 -9.03 7.58 3.64
C GLU A 48 -9.74 6.50 2.82
N ALA A 49 -8.99 5.50 2.34
CA ALA A 49 -9.56 4.36 1.63
C ALA A 49 -10.50 3.53 2.51
N ASP A 50 -10.10 3.23 3.76
CA ASP A 50 -10.94 2.50 4.73
C ASP A 50 -12.25 3.26 5.03
N ALA A 51 -12.17 4.58 5.17
CA ALA A 51 -13.33 5.43 5.41
C ALA A 51 -14.30 5.49 4.22
N LEU A 52 -13.81 5.34 2.98
CA LEU A 52 -14.63 5.38 1.76
C LEU A 52 -15.37 4.07 1.47
N TRP A 53 -14.88 2.93 1.96
CA TRP A 53 -15.54 1.62 1.78
C TRP A 53 -16.57 1.28 2.88
N GLN A 54 -16.67 2.09 3.94
CA GLN A 54 -17.71 1.97 4.97
C GLN A 54 -18.97 2.82 4.69
N GLY A 55 -19.10 3.40 3.48
CA GLY A 55 -20.25 4.21 3.04
C GLY A 55 -21.11 3.54 2.00
#